data_AF-A0A7S3TVB9-F1
#
_entry.id   AF-A0A7S3TVB9-F1
#
_cell.length_a   1.000
_cell.length_b   1.000
_cell.length_c   1.000
_cell.angle_alpha   90.00
_cell.angle_beta   90.00
_cell.angle_gamma   90.00
#
_symmetry.space_group_name_H-M   'P 1'
#
loop_
_entity.id
_entity.type
_entity.pdbx_description
1 polymer ?
#
loop_
_entity_poly.entity_id
_entity_poly.type
_entity_poly.pdbx_seq_one_letter_code
_entity_poly.pdbx_strand_id
1 'polypeptide(L)'
;ASAAGGRQPVALLDAIATAAWPHLADFAPQGLCNLVWASATVGHAPHRLFDSVAAEGTARVAEFNAQDMSNMAWAFAKAGKPAPELFDALAAEVARRGVGGFKPQELANTAWAFAKARRSAPALFHALSEAAAPRLAEFDPQGLANTAWAYATAGHAAPELFDAIAAEAAPRLSQFSPLGLTSLAWAFAVFDHRPETQSAGLFGAGFAGRCDELAPHFEAEHLSQLHQARLWLGGEGCEGEGWSGEGGGRGGGG
;
A
#
# COMPACT_ATOMS: atom_id res chain seq x y z
N ALA A 1 15.28 -16.46 43.08
CA ALA A 1 14.09 -15.70 42.66
C ALA A 1 14.50 -14.24 42.50
N SER A 2 14.58 -13.75 41.27
CA SER A 2 14.71 -12.31 40.98
C SER A 2 13.83 -12.03 39.77
N ALA A 3 12.70 -11.40 40.05
CA ALA A 3 11.71 -11.00 39.07
C ALA A 3 12.17 -9.69 38.42
N ALA A 4 12.84 -9.77 37.27
CA ALA A 4 13.00 -8.64 36.37
C ALA A 4 11.75 -8.57 35.48
N GLY A 5 10.76 -7.79 35.92
CA GLY A 5 9.55 -7.50 35.17
C GLY A 5 9.86 -6.67 33.93
N GLY A 6 9.95 -7.32 32.77
CA GLY A 6 9.83 -6.63 31.49
C GLY A 6 8.40 -6.11 31.38
N ARG A 7 8.21 -4.78 31.41
CA ARG A 7 6.92 -4.18 31.03
C ARG A 7 6.62 -4.64 29.60
N GLN A 8 5.56 -5.44 29.44
CA GLN A 8 5.08 -5.87 28.13
C GLN A 8 4.74 -4.62 27.30
N PRO A 9 5.20 -4.49 26.04
CA PRO A 9 5.00 -3.30 25.21
C PRO A 9 3.55 -2.84 25.14
N VAL A 10 2.60 -3.79 25.13
CA VAL A 10 1.15 -3.52 25.14
C VAL A 10 0.70 -2.83 26.43
N ALA A 11 1.14 -3.32 27.60
CA ALA A 11 0.77 -2.75 28.89
C ALA A 11 1.31 -1.31 29.06
N LEU A 12 2.49 -1.03 28.49
CA LEU A 12 3.03 0.32 28.44
C LEU A 12 2.17 1.23 27.55
N LEU A 13 1.76 0.76 26.37
CA LEU A 13 0.89 1.52 25.47
C LEU A 13 -0.49 1.77 26.07
N ASP A 14 -1.06 0.80 26.79
CA ASP A 14 -2.32 1.00 27.52
C ASP A 14 -2.20 2.06 28.61
N ALA A 15 -1.10 2.05 29.36
CA ALA A 15 -0.83 3.07 30.37
C ALA A 15 -0.65 4.46 29.74
N ILE A 16 0.07 4.56 28.63
CA ILE A 16 0.24 5.81 27.87
C ILE A 16 -1.10 6.29 27.32
N ALA A 17 -1.89 5.41 26.69
CA ALA A 17 -3.20 5.74 26.15
C ALA A 17 -4.16 6.25 27.25
N THR A 18 -4.17 5.58 28.40
CA THR A 18 -4.98 5.98 29.56
C THR A 18 -4.54 7.33 30.12
N ALA A 19 -3.23 7.58 30.20
CA ALA A 19 -2.69 8.85 30.70
C ALA A 19 -2.85 9.99 29.70
N ALA A 20 -2.76 9.73 28.39
CA ALA A 20 -2.91 10.74 27.34
C ALA A 20 -4.38 11.15 27.15
N TRP A 21 -5.32 10.25 27.40
CA TRP A 21 -6.76 10.46 27.21
C TRP A 21 -7.30 11.80 27.73
N PRO A 22 -7.13 12.17 29.02
CA PRO A 22 -7.66 13.44 29.54
C PRO A 22 -6.99 14.69 28.96
N HIS A 23 -5.90 14.53 28.20
CA HIS A 23 -5.07 15.61 27.69
C HIS A 23 -5.02 15.68 26.16
N LEU A 24 -5.83 14.89 25.44
CA LEU A 24 -5.78 14.86 23.97
C LEU A 24 -6.02 16.26 23.34
N ALA A 25 -6.88 17.07 23.94
CA ALA A 25 -7.13 18.44 23.50
C ALA A 25 -5.89 19.35 23.61
N ASP A 26 -4.99 19.05 24.55
CA ASP A 26 -3.74 19.81 24.78
C ASP A 26 -2.63 19.40 23.80
N PHE A 27 -2.80 18.29 23.07
CA PHE A 27 -1.77 17.81 22.16
C PHE A 27 -1.72 18.68 20.90
N ALA A 28 -0.50 18.93 20.42
CA ALA A 28 -0.31 19.39 19.04
C ALA A 28 -0.79 18.31 18.05
N PRO A 29 -1.21 18.68 16.82
CA PRO A 29 -1.63 17.74 15.78
C PRO A 29 -0.70 16.53 15.61
N GLN A 30 0.61 16.80 15.56
CA GLN A 30 1.63 15.76 15.45
C GLN A 30 1.60 14.76 16.63
N GLY A 31 1.33 15.24 17.84
CA GLY A 31 1.22 14.40 19.04
C GLY A 31 0.05 13.42 18.94
N LEU A 32 -1.10 13.89 18.46
CA LEU A 32 -2.28 13.04 18.19
C LEU A 32 -1.94 11.96 17.16
N CYS A 33 -1.33 12.36 16.03
CA CYS A 33 -0.96 11.45 14.96
C CYS A 33 0.03 10.38 15.42
N ASN A 34 1.08 10.78 16.14
CA ASN A 34 2.11 9.86 16.65
C ASN A 34 1.53 8.82 17.62
N LEU A 35 0.55 9.22 18.44
CA LEU A 35 -0.09 8.32 19.40
C LEU A 35 -0.82 7.17 18.68
N VAL A 36 -1.71 7.49 17.72
CA VAL A 36 -2.42 6.45 16.96
C VAL A 36 -1.51 5.70 16.00
N TRP A 37 -0.49 6.35 15.44
CA TRP A 37 0.50 5.69 14.58
C TRP A 37 1.29 4.63 15.34
N ALA A 38 1.77 4.94 16.55
CA ALA A 38 2.49 3.99 17.38
C ALA A 38 1.60 2.80 17.79
N SER A 39 0.36 3.08 18.22
CA SER A 39 -0.64 2.06 18.51
C SER A 39 -0.92 1.14 17.31
N ALA A 40 -1.13 1.70 16.12
CA ALA A 40 -1.37 0.93 14.90
C ALA A 40 -0.16 0.08 14.50
N THR A 41 1.06 0.62 14.68
CA THR A 41 2.32 -0.06 14.33
C THR A 41 2.58 -1.28 15.20
N VAL A 42 2.27 -1.20 16.50
CA VAL A 42 2.42 -2.31 17.45
C VAL A 42 1.25 -3.29 17.38
N GLY A 43 0.21 -3.00 16.57
CA GLY A 43 -0.99 -3.83 16.46
C GLY A 43 -1.90 -3.75 17.69
N HIS A 44 -1.72 -2.72 18.53
CA HIS A 44 -2.52 -2.48 19.72
C HIS A 44 -3.30 -1.16 19.59
N ALA A 45 -4.56 -1.27 19.17
CA ALA A 45 -5.42 -0.13 18.88
C ALA A 45 -6.65 -0.10 19.81
N PRO A 46 -6.53 0.47 21.03
CA PRO A 46 -7.65 0.63 21.95
C PRO A 46 -8.77 1.46 21.30
N HIS A 47 -10.00 0.94 21.30
CA HIS A 47 -11.14 1.61 20.66
C HIS A 47 -11.35 3.03 21.16
N ARG A 48 -11.42 3.21 22.49
CA ARG A 48 -11.64 4.53 23.10
C ARG A 48 -10.63 5.55 22.59
N LEU A 49 -9.33 5.24 22.67
CA LEU A 49 -8.27 6.13 22.21
C LEU A 49 -8.49 6.56 20.75
N PHE A 50 -8.73 5.61 19.85
CA PHE A 50 -8.96 5.92 18.44
C PHE A 50 -10.24 6.75 18.23
N ASP A 51 -11.31 6.48 18.97
CA ASP A 51 -12.56 7.24 18.86
C ASP A 51 -12.35 8.72 19.26
N SER A 52 -11.62 9.01 20.34
CA SER A 52 -11.33 10.41 20.69
C SER A 52 -10.29 11.05 19.80
N VAL A 53 -9.24 10.35 19.38
CA VAL A 53 -8.30 10.94 18.41
C VAL A 53 -9.02 11.21 17.08
N ALA A 54 -10.00 10.39 16.67
CA ALA A 54 -10.82 10.68 15.51
C ALA A 54 -11.65 11.95 15.70
N ALA A 55 -12.32 12.10 16.85
CA ALA A 55 -13.11 13.29 17.16
C ALA A 55 -12.24 14.57 17.18
N GLU A 56 -11.12 14.54 17.90
CA GLU A 56 -10.16 15.65 17.98
C GLU A 56 -9.54 15.97 16.62
N GLY A 57 -9.11 14.94 15.88
CA GLY A 57 -8.53 15.09 14.55
C GLY A 57 -9.52 15.65 13.53
N THR A 58 -10.80 15.25 13.60
CA THR A 58 -11.86 15.78 12.74
C THR A 58 -12.09 17.27 13.03
N ALA A 59 -12.19 17.65 14.30
CA ALA A 59 -12.41 19.04 14.71
C ALA A 59 -11.24 19.96 14.34
N ARG A 60 -10.02 19.42 14.30
CA ARG A 60 -8.77 20.19 14.18
C ARG A 60 -8.00 19.91 12.89
N VAL A 61 -8.63 19.29 11.89
CA VAL A 61 -7.95 18.94 10.62
C VAL A 61 -7.30 20.15 9.95
N ALA A 62 -7.87 21.34 10.15
CA ALA A 62 -7.32 22.61 9.65
C ALA A 62 -5.99 23.04 10.33
N GLU A 63 -5.55 22.38 11.40
CA GLU A 63 -4.25 22.61 12.02
C GLU A 63 -3.17 21.65 11.48
N PHE A 64 -3.57 20.58 10.79
CA PHE A 64 -2.68 19.50 10.40
C PHE A 64 -1.78 19.93 9.23
N ASN A 65 -0.52 19.53 9.23
CA ASN A 65 0.31 19.59 8.03
C ASN A 65 0.14 18.34 7.15
N ALA A 66 0.84 18.26 6.02
CA ALA A 66 0.77 17.11 5.10
C ALA A 66 1.13 15.78 5.76
N GLN A 67 2.18 15.78 6.60
CA GLN A 67 2.63 14.62 7.35
C GLN A 67 1.58 14.16 8.36
N ASP A 68 0.98 15.09 9.11
CA ASP A 68 -0.07 14.80 10.08
C ASP A 68 -1.28 14.15 9.41
N MET A 69 -1.75 14.73 8.29
CA MET A 69 -2.88 14.18 7.52
C MET A 69 -2.61 12.76 7.02
N SER A 70 -1.43 12.56 6.41
CA SER A 70 -1.00 11.24 5.93
C SER A 70 -0.87 10.22 7.06
N ASN A 71 -0.22 10.57 8.17
CA ASN A 71 -0.01 9.67 9.30
C ASN A 71 -1.31 9.32 10.01
N MET A 72 -2.21 10.28 10.16
CA MET A 72 -3.53 10.06 10.73
C MET A 72 -4.33 9.07 9.88
N ALA A 73 -4.46 9.31 8.58
CA ALA A 73 -5.16 8.41 7.66
C ALA A 73 -4.55 6.99 7.71
N TRP A 74 -3.22 6.91 7.63
CA TRP A 74 -2.50 5.64 7.64
C TRP A 74 -2.73 4.86 8.94
N ALA A 75 -2.66 5.52 10.10
CA ALA A 75 -2.83 4.87 11.40
C ALA A 75 -4.22 4.23 11.53
N PHE A 76 -5.27 4.95 11.17
CA PHE A 76 -6.65 4.44 11.21
C PHE A 76 -6.86 3.28 10.23
N ALA A 77 -6.38 3.42 8.99
CA ALA A 77 -6.46 2.36 7.99
C ALA A 77 -5.66 1.11 8.39
N LYS A 78 -4.46 1.28 8.94
CA LYS A 78 -3.60 0.18 9.42
C LYS A 78 -4.23 -0.55 10.60
N ALA A 79 -4.81 0.18 11.54
CA ALA A 79 -5.49 -0.38 12.72
C ALA A 79 -6.86 -0.99 12.41
N GLY A 80 -7.39 -0.81 11.19
CA GLY A 80 -8.73 -1.28 10.82
C GLY A 80 -9.84 -0.59 11.62
N LYS A 81 -9.60 0.64 12.10
CA LYS A 81 -10.59 1.41 12.87
C LYS A 81 -11.44 2.26 11.92
N PRO A 82 -12.77 2.09 11.91
CA PRO A 82 -13.64 2.93 11.09
C PRO A 82 -13.65 4.37 11.65
N ALA A 83 -13.43 5.35 10.79
CA ALA A 83 -13.53 6.78 11.14
C ALA A 83 -13.99 7.61 9.93
N PRO A 84 -15.19 7.36 9.39
CA PRO A 84 -15.62 7.95 8.12
C PRO A 84 -15.58 9.48 8.14
N GLU A 85 -16.00 10.13 9.23
CA GLU A 85 -16.00 11.58 9.39
C GLU A 85 -14.57 12.17 9.35
N LEU A 86 -13.61 11.47 9.95
CA LEU A 86 -12.20 11.86 9.91
C LEU A 86 -11.64 11.77 8.49
N PHE A 87 -11.93 10.67 7.77
CA PHE A 87 -11.48 10.52 6.38
C PHE A 87 -12.11 11.57 5.46
N ASP A 88 -13.39 11.88 5.66
CA ASP A 88 -14.09 12.91 4.88
C ASP A 88 -13.50 14.30 5.17
N ALA A 89 -13.18 14.61 6.44
CA ALA A 89 -12.51 15.84 6.84
C ALA A 89 -11.10 15.96 6.26
N LEU A 90 -10.31 14.88 6.28
CA LEU A 90 -8.97 14.82 5.67
C LEU A 90 -9.04 15.04 4.15
N ALA A 91 -9.96 14.37 3.47
CA ALA A 91 -10.14 14.53 2.02
C ALA A 91 -10.55 15.97 1.67
N ALA A 92 -11.49 16.56 2.42
CA ALA A 92 -11.92 17.94 2.23
C ALA A 92 -10.76 18.91 2.44
N GLU A 93 -9.91 18.68 3.45
CA GLU A 93 -8.80 19.57 3.74
C GLU A 93 -7.67 19.47 2.70
N VAL A 94 -7.39 18.26 2.21
CA VAL A 94 -6.47 18.07 1.08
C VAL A 94 -7.02 18.71 -0.19
N ALA A 95 -8.32 18.59 -0.47
CA ALA A 95 -8.94 19.27 -1.61
C ALA A 95 -8.85 20.80 -1.49
N ARG A 96 -8.99 21.34 -0.28
CA ARG A 96 -8.91 22.78 -0.02
C ARG A 96 -7.50 23.35 -0.18
N ARG A 97 -6.47 22.63 0.28
CA ARG A 97 -5.06 23.10 0.25
C ARG A 97 -4.29 22.64 -0.98
N GLY A 98 -4.77 21.60 -1.65
CA GLY A 98 -3.98 20.82 -2.58
C GLY A 98 -2.92 19.95 -1.88
N VAL A 99 -2.20 19.20 -2.69
CA VAL A 99 -1.16 18.25 -2.26
C VAL A 99 0.26 18.78 -2.43
N GLY A 100 0.44 20.07 -2.74
CA GLY A 100 1.77 20.66 -3.01
C GLY A 100 2.74 20.60 -1.83
N GLY A 101 2.23 20.54 -0.60
CA GLY A 101 3.03 20.38 0.61
C GLY A 101 3.40 18.92 0.95
N PHE A 102 2.90 17.94 0.19
CA PHE A 102 3.12 16.52 0.47
C PHE A 102 4.47 16.05 -0.08
N LYS A 103 5.20 15.32 0.74
CA LYS A 103 6.38 14.54 0.33
C LYS A 103 5.95 13.24 -0.35
N PRO A 104 6.86 12.57 -1.10
CA PRO A 104 6.57 11.31 -1.79
C PRO A 104 5.91 10.25 -0.90
N GLN A 105 6.46 10.07 0.30
CA GLN A 105 5.94 9.14 1.29
C GLN A 105 4.52 9.47 1.73
N GLU A 106 4.19 10.76 1.87
CA GLU A 106 2.88 11.23 2.32
C GLU A 106 1.83 11.05 1.22
N LEU A 107 2.21 11.24 -0.05
CA LEU A 107 1.36 10.92 -1.20
C LEU A 107 1.01 9.42 -1.22
N ALA A 108 2.02 8.55 -1.14
CA ALA A 108 1.85 7.10 -1.15
C ALA A 108 1.01 6.61 0.05
N ASN A 109 1.31 7.09 1.25
CA ASN A 109 0.60 6.70 2.47
C ASN A 109 -0.86 7.15 2.45
N THR A 110 -1.15 8.36 1.94
CA THR A 110 -2.52 8.87 1.83
C THR A 110 -3.32 8.02 0.85
N ALA A 111 -2.80 7.75 -0.36
CA ALA A 111 -3.45 6.89 -1.33
C ALA A 111 -3.74 5.49 -0.74
N TRP A 112 -2.71 4.87 -0.13
CA TRP A 112 -2.83 3.55 0.50
C TRP A 112 -3.86 3.52 1.62
N ALA A 113 -3.88 4.55 2.48
CA ALA A 113 -4.80 4.63 3.59
C ALA A 113 -6.26 4.70 3.14
N PHE A 114 -6.56 5.57 2.16
CA PHE A 114 -7.91 5.71 1.62
C PHE A 114 -8.38 4.44 0.90
N ALA A 115 -7.50 3.82 0.09
CA ALA A 115 -7.78 2.54 -0.57
C ALA A 115 -8.06 1.43 0.46
N LYS A 116 -7.19 1.27 1.46
CA LYS A 116 -7.32 0.23 2.49
C LYS A 116 -8.56 0.43 3.37
N ALA A 117 -8.88 1.67 3.72
CA ALA A 117 -10.10 2.01 4.45
C ALA A 117 -11.37 1.94 3.58
N ARG A 118 -11.24 1.61 2.29
CA ARG A 118 -12.33 1.54 1.30
C ARG A 118 -13.14 2.85 1.24
N ARG A 119 -12.44 3.99 1.34
CA ARG A 119 -13.05 5.33 1.28
C ARG A 119 -12.99 5.82 -0.16
N SER A 120 -14.17 6.03 -0.74
CA SER A 120 -14.28 6.62 -2.08
C SER A 120 -13.91 8.10 -2.00
N ALA A 121 -12.83 8.49 -2.68
CA ALA A 121 -12.39 9.88 -2.77
C ALA A 121 -11.79 10.19 -4.16
N PRO A 122 -12.59 10.15 -5.26
CA PRO A 122 -12.04 10.25 -6.63
C PRO A 122 -11.23 11.52 -6.88
N ALA A 123 -11.67 12.68 -6.36
CA ALA A 123 -10.94 13.93 -6.50
C ALA A 123 -9.58 13.93 -5.78
N LEU A 124 -9.49 13.25 -4.62
CA LEU A 124 -8.25 13.07 -3.89
C LEU A 124 -7.28 12.17 -4.68
N PHE A 125 -7.75 11.03 -5.19
CA PHE A 125 -6.92 10.14 -6.02
C PHE A 125 -6.42 10.85 -7.28
N HIS A 126 -7.26 11.63 -7.95
CA HIS A 126 -6.81 12.43 -9.08
C HIS A 126 -5.68 13.39 -8.69
N ALA A 127 -5.87 14.22 -7.64
CA ALA A 127 -4.83 15.15 -7.18
C ALA A 127 -3.53 14.46 -6.75
N LEU A 128 -3.63 13.29 -6.09
CA LEU A 128 -2.47 12.49 -5.70
C LEU A 128 -1.71 11.97 -6.93
N SER A 129 -2.41 11.53 -7.99
CA SER A 129 -1.78 11.00 -9.20
C SER A 129 -1.02 12.08 -9.96
N GLU A 130 -1.62 13.25 -10.16
CA GLU A 130 -0.99 14.40 -10.83
C GLU A 130 0.27 14.86 -10.09
N ALA A 131 0.26 14.84 -8.76
CA ALA A 131 1.42 15.21 -7.95
C ALA A 131 2.49 14.11 -7.86
N ALA A 132 2.10 12.84 -7.87
CA ALA A 132 3.01 11.71 -7.73
C ALA A 132 3.77 11.42 -9.03
N ALA A 133 3.09 11.40 -10.18
CA ALA A 133 3.66 11.01 -11.48
C ALA A 133 4.99 11.71 -11.82
N PRO A 134 5.13 13.06 -11.73
CA PRO A 134 6.39 13.73 -12.05
C PRO A 134 7.49 13.54 -10.98
N ARG A 135 7.17 12.94 -9.83
CA ARG A 135 8.06 12.85 -8.67
C ARG A 135 8.42 11.42 -8.28
N LEU A 136 8.04 10.41 -9.07
CA LEU A 136 8.26 9.00 -8.75
C LEU A 136 9.73 8.63 -8.50
N ALA A 137 10.67 9.34 -9.11
CA ALA A 137 12.10 9.19 -8.83
C ALA A 137 12.47 9.51 -7.37
N GLU A 138 11.69 10.33 -6.66
CA GLU A 138 11.86 10.63 -5.24
C GLU A 138 11.23 9.55 -4.32
N PHE A 139 10.41 8.64 -4.86
CA PHE A 139 9.76 7.59 -4.08
C PHE A 139 10.76 6.48 -3.79
N ASP A 140 10.68 5.89 -2.60
CA ASP A 140 11.36 4.62 -2.31
C ASP A 140 10.59 3.45 -2.95
N PRO A 141 11.19 2.25 -3.05
CA PRO A 141 10.53 1.10 -3.68
C PRO A 141 9.19 0.72 -3.03
N GLN A 142 9.08 0.92 -1.71
CA GLN A 142 7.84 0.67 -0.99
C GLN A 142 6.75 1.69 -1.37
N GLY A 143 7.10 2.96 -1.54
CA GLY A 143 6.22 4.03 -1.97
C GLY A 143 5.67 3.78 -3.37
N LEU A 144 6.50 3.30 -4.30
CA LEU A 144 6.07 2.89 -5.64
C LEU A 144 5.04 1.75 -5.57
N ALA A 145 5.36 0.68 -4.84
CA ALA A 145 4.47 -0.47 -4.68
C ALA A 145 3.15 -0.10 -3.98
N ASN A 146 3.20 0.68 -2.90
CA ASN A 146 2.03 1.14 -2.18
C ASN A 146 1.12 2.02 -3.04
N THR A 147 1.72 2.88 -3.87
CA THR A 147 0.97 3.73 -4.79
C THR A 147 0.25 2.86 -5.83
N ALA A 148 0.95 1.97 -6.54
CA ALA A 148 0.32 1.06 -7.50
C ALA A 148 -0.82 0.23 -6.86
N TRP A 149 -0.54 -0.37 -5.70
CA TRP A 149 -1.52 -1.16 -4.95
C TRP A 149 -2.75 -0.35 -4.56
N ALA A 150 -2.57 0.90 -4.13
CA ALA A 150 -3.67 1.76 -3.73
C ALA A 150 -4.63 2.06 -4.88
N TYR A 151 -4.11 2.41 -6.06
CA TYR A 151 -4.94 2.74 -7.22
C TYR A 151 -5.66 1.51 -7.76
N ALA A 152 -4.99 0.37 -7.84
CA ALA A 152 -5.60 -0.90 -8.22
C ALA A 152 -6.72 -1.30 -7.23
N THR A 153 -6.46 -1.21 -5.92
CA THR A 153 -7.43 -1.54 -4.87
C THR A 153 -8.62 -0.60 -4.84
N ALA A 154 -8.40 0.69 -5.08
CA ALA A 154 -9.45 1.69 -5.16
C ALA A 154 -10.26 1.61 -6.47
N GLY A 155 -9.77 0.88 -7.47
CA GLY A 155 -10.36 0.83 -8.81
C GLY A 155 -10.32 2.19 -9.52
N HIS A 156 -9.33 3.02 -9.22
CA HIS A 156 -9.21 4.35 -9.81
C HIS A 156 -8.26 4.31 -11.03
N ALA A 157 -8.79 4.65 -12.20
CA ALA A 157 -8.02 4.68 -13.45
C ALA A 157 -6.91 5.74 -13.41
N ALA A 158 -5.67 5.29 -13.58
CA ALA A 158 -4.49 6.16 -13.70
C ALA A 158 -3.40 5.52 -14.60
N PRO A 159 -3.69 5.25 -15.89
CA PRO A 159 -2.76 4.52 -16.77
C PRO A 159 -1.39 5.20 -16.88
N GLU A 160 -1.33 6.52 -16.96
CA GLU A 160 -0.06 7.27 -17.04
C GLU A 160 0.78 7.13 -15.77
N LEU A 161 0.12 7.04 -14.60
CA LEU A 161 0.79 6.78 -13.34
C LEU A 161 1.38 5.37 -13.31
N PHE A 162 0.66 4.37 -13.83
CA PHE A 162 1.15 2.99 -13.91
C PHE A 162 2.33 2.86 -14.87
N ASP A 163 2.30 3.53 -16.02
CA ASP A 163 3.44 3.57 -16.95
C ASP A 163 4.67 4.20 -16.29
N ALA A 164 4.48 5.33 -15.59
CA ALA A 164 5.57 6.00 -14.90
C ALA A 164 6.12 5.17 -13.73
N ILE A 165 5.26 4.48 -12.97
CA ILE A 165 5.69 3.55 -11.92
C ILE A 165 6.50 2.39 -12.52
N ALA A 166 6.07 1.84 -13.66
CA ALA A 166 6.80 0.75 -14.28
C ALA A 166 8.19 1.16 -14.76
N ALA A 167 8.29 2.33 -15.41
CA ALA A 167 9.56 2.89 -15.86
C ALA A 167 10.52 3.14 -14.71
N GLU A 168 10.04 3.63 -13.57
CA GLU A 168 10.86 3.91 -12.39
C GLU A 168 11.21 2.63 -11.60
N ALA A 169 10.29 1.67 -11.49
CA ALA A 169 10.50 0.45 -10.72
C ALA A 169 11.47 -0.53 -11.42
N ALA A 170 11.43 -0.63 -12.75
CA ALA A 170 12.22 -1.59 -13.53
C ALA A 170 13.74 -1.53 -13.25
N PRO A 171 14.43 -0.37 -13.27
CA PRO A 171 15.86 -0.29 -12.95
C PRO A 171 16.17 -0.51 -11.45
N ARG A 172 15.15 -0.53 -10.58
CA ARG A 172 15.29 -0.57 -9.11
C ARG A 172 14.82 -1.87 -8.48
N LEU A 173 14.49 -2.90 -9.27
CA LEU A 173 13.95 -4.18 -8.82
C LEU A 173 14.74 -4.83 -7.66
N SER A 174 16.07 -4.71 -7.68
CA SER A 174 16.94 -5.24 -6.61
C SER A 174 16.71 -4.61 -5.24
N GLN A 175 16.12 -3.41 -5.19
CA GLN A 175 15.82 -2.67 -3.96
C GLN A 175 14.45 -3.04 -3.37
N PHE A 176 13.60 -3.76 -4.10
CA PHE A 176 12.29 -4.15 -3.61
C PHE A 176 12.39 -5.31 -2.62
N SER A 177 11.53 -5.25 -1.61
CA SER A 177 11.25 -6.36 -0.70
C SER A 177 10.31 -7.39 -1.37
N PRO A 178 10.18 -8.60 -0.81
CA PRO A 178 9.23 -9.60 -1.29
C PRO A 178 7.81 -9.04 -1.44
N LEU A 179 7.29 -8.40 -0.38
CA LEU A 179 5.97 -7.78 -0.38
C LEU A 179 5.85 -6.66 -1.40
N GLY A 180 6.90 -5.86 -1.59
CA GLY A 180 6.91 -4.79 -2.59
C GLY A 180 6.74 -5.32 -4.02
N LEU A 181 7.45 -6.40 -4.38
CA LEU A 181 7.33 -7.03 -5.69
C LEU A 181 5.95 -7.66 -5.91
N THR A 182 5.43 -8.38 -4.92
CA THR A 182 4.13 -9.05 -5.08
C THR A 182 2.99 -8.05 -5.15
N SER A 183 3.07 -6.97 -4.36
CA SER A 183 2.09 -5.88 -4.41
C SER A 183 2.11 -5.17 -5.77
N LEU A 184 3.30 -4.93 -6.32
CA LEU A 184 3.45 -4.33 -7.66
C LEU A 184 2.86 -5.25 -8.73
N ALA A 185 3.23 -6.54 -8.74
CA ALA A 185 2.71 -7.51 -9.71
C ALA A 185 1.19 -7.68 -9.63
N TRP A 186 0.65 -7.79 -8.42
CA TRP A 186 -0.79 -7.85 -8.20
C TRP A 186 -1.50 -6.59 -8.69
N ALA A 187 -0.95 -5.40 -8.38
CA ALA A 187 -1.56 -4.14 -8.77
C ALA A 187 -1.69 -4.00 -10.29
N PHE A 188 -0.64 -4.34 -11.06
CA PHE A 188 -0.70 -4.29 -12.52
C PHE A 188 -1.66 -5.33 -13.10
N ALA A 189 -1.70 -6.54 -12.53
CA ALA A 189 -2.64 -7.57 -12.95
C ALA A 189 -4.11 -7.21 -12.69
N VAL A 190 -4.40 -6.60 -11.52
CA VAL A 190 -5.77 -6.18 -11.16
C VAL A 190 -6.22 -4.94 -11.90
N PHE A 191 -5.30 -4.00 -12.16
CA PHE A 191 -5.59 -2.81 -12.94
C PHE A 191 -5.83 -3.12 -14.43
N ASP A 192 -5.46 -4.33 -14.88
CA ASP A 192 -5.51 -4.80 -16.27
C ASP A 192 -4.79 -3.87 -17.26
N HIS A 193 -3.79 -3.15 -16.77
CA HIS A 193 -2.96 -2.28 -17.60
C HIS A 193 -1.84 -3.10 -18.20
N ARG A 194 -2.16 -3.71 -19.34
CA ARG A 194 -1.23 -4.51 -20.11
C ARG A 194 -0.18 -3.59 -20.75
N PRO A 195 1.12 -3.85 -20.51
CA PRO A 195 2.19 -3.12 -21.16
C PRO A 195 2.11 -3.17 -22.67
N GLU A 196 1.76 -2.08 -23.34
CA GLU A 196 1.88 -2.03 -24.80
C GLU A 196 3.33 -1.77 -25.26
N THR A 197 4.25 -1.36 -24.38
CA THR A 197 5.70 -1.26 -24.76
C THR A 197 6.69 -1.01 -23.62
N GLN A 198 6.32 -0.35 -22.50
CA GLN A 198 7.28 0.04 -21.45
C GLN A 198 7.28 -0.87 -20.20
N SER A 199 6.13 -1.32 -19.74
CA SER A 199 5.99 -2.23 -18.58
C SER A 199 6.36 -3.70 -18.89
N ALA A 200 6.63 -4.05 -20.15
CA ALA A 200 7.29 -5.30 -20.54
C ALA A 200 8.72 -5.40 -19.98
N GLY A 201 9.39 -4.24 -19.80
CA GLY A 201 10.67 -4.16 -19.11
C GLY A 201 10.55 -4.46 -17.61
N LEU A 202 9.44 -4.06 -16.98
CA LEU A 202 9.22 -4.31 -15.55
C LEU A 202 9.06 -5.80 -15.28
N PHE A 203 8.16 -6.51 -15.97
CA PHE A 203 7.87 -7.93 -15.69
C PHE A 203 8.71 -8.92 -16.52
N GLY A 204 9.87 -8.48 -17.03
CA GLY A 204 10.82 -9.29 -17.78
C GLY A 204 11.77 -10.12 -16.91
N ALA A 205 12.90 -10.53 -17.49
CA ALA A 205 13.89 -11.39 -16.83
C ALA A 205 14.44 -10.82 -15.52
N GLY A 206 14.55 -9.49 -15.39
CA GLY A 206 15.00 -8.84 -14.15
C GLY A 206 14.05 -9.07 -12.98
N PHE A 207 12.73 -9.05 -13.23
CA PHE A 207 11.72 -9.30 -12.20
C PHE A 207 11.67 -10.77 -11.82
N ALA A 208 11.74 -11.67 -12.80
CA ALA A 208 11.83 -13.10 -12.56
C ALA A 208 13.07 -13.45 -11.72
N GLY A 209 14.25 -12.96 -12.12
CA GLY A 209 15.49 -13.19 -11.39
C GLY A 209 15.43 -12.67 -9.95
N ARG A 210 14.81 -11.50 -9.73
CA ARG A 210 14.62 -10.97 -8.37
C ARG A 210 13.64 -11.81 -7.54
N CYS A 211 12.58 -12.35 -8.15
CA CYS A 211 11.68 -13.28 -7.47
C CYS A 211 12.40 -14.57 -7.08
N ASP A 212 13.28 -15.10 -7.93
CA ASP A 212 14.07 -16.30 -7.63
C ASP A 212 15.04 -16.07 -6.45
N GLU A 213 15.71 -14.92 -6.40
CA GLU A 213 16.56 -14.52 -5.26
C GLU A 213 15.79 -14.46 -3.95
N LEU A 214 14.55 -13.96 -3.99
CA LEU A 214 13.70 -13.78 -2.82
C LEU A 214 12.80 -14.98 -2.52
N ALA A 215 12.84 -16.04 -3.32
CA ALA A 215 12.01 -17.22 -3.17
C ALA A 215 11.95 -17.80 -1.73
N PRO A 216 13.06 -17.86 -0.96
CA PRO A 216 13.02 -18.34 0.42
C PRO A 216 12.22 -17.47 1.40
N HIS A 217 11.89 -16.23 1.02
CA HIS A 217 11.24 -15.23 1.87
C HIS A 217 9.77 -14.99 1.48
N PHE A 218 9.24 -15.72 0.49
CA PHE A 218 7.83 -15.63 0.12
C PHE A 218 6.95 -16.51 1.00
N GLU A 219 6.02 -15.87 1.69
CA GLU A 219 4.88 -16.50 2.35
C GLU A 219 3.78 -16.89 1.34
N ALA A 220 2.83 -17.74 1.76
CA ALA A 220 1.76 -18.25 0.91
C ALA A 220 0.91 -17.15 0.22
N GLU A 221 0.68 -16.02 0.90
CA GLU A 221 -0.05 -14.88 0.34
C GLU A 221 0.71 -14.21 -0.82
N HIS A 222 2.03 -14.05 -0.69
CA HIS A 222 2.90 -13.52 -1.73
C HIS A 222 2.88 -14.40 -2.99
N LEU A 223 2.94 -15.72 -2.79
CA LEU A 223 2.90 -16.69 -3.89
C LEU A 223 1.55 -16.69 -4.63
N SER A 224 0.45 -16.49 -3.91
CA SER A 224 -0.89 -16.37 -4.52
C SER A 224 -0.97 -15.13 -5.44
N GLN A 225 -0.49 -13.98 -4.96
CA GLN A 225 -0.43 -12.74 -5.74
C GLN A 225 0.46 -12.89 -7.00
N LEU A 226 1.63 -13.52 -6.87
CA LEU A 226 2.53 -13.78 -8.00
C LEU A 226 1.92 -14.77 -9.00
N HIS A 227 1.17 -15.79 -8.54
CA HIS A 227 0.48 -16.71 -9.43
C HIS A 227 -0.60 -16.01 -10.25
N GLN A 228 -1.41 -15.15 -9.64
CA GLN A 228 -2.39 -14.32 -10.34
C GLN A 228 -1.74 -13.43 -11.40
N ALA A 229 -0.62 -12.77 -11.04
CA ALA A 229 0.14 -11.96 -11.99
C ALA A 229 0.72 -12.78 -13.15
N ARG A 230 1.23 -13.99 -12.88
CA ARG A 230 1.72 -14.91 -13.93
C ARG A 230 0.62 -15.33 -14.90
N LEU A 231 -0.58 -15.67 -14.40
CA LEU A 231 -1.72 -16.02 -15.26
C LEU A 231 -2.13 -14.85 -16.14
N TRP A 232 -2.11 -13.63 -15.59
CA TRP A 232 -2.38 -12.42 -16.35
C TRP A 232 -1.33 -12.17 -17.44
N LEU A 233 -0.04 -12.35 -17.15
CA LEU A 233 1.05 -12.24 -18.15
C LEU A 233 1.02 -13.35 -19.21
N GLY A 234 0.61 -14.58 -18.86
CA GLY A 234 0.62 -15.75 -19.73
C GLY A 234 -0.65 -15.97 -20.56
N GLY A 235 -1.60 -15.03 -20.52
CA GLY A 235 -2.91 -15.14 -21.19
C GLY A 235 -2.88 -15.05 -22.73
N GLU A 236 -1.72 -14.81 -23.35
CA GLU A 236 -1.50 -14.96 -24.79
C GLU A 236 -0.63 -16.20 -25.02
N GLY A 237 -1.24 -17.34 -25.36
CA GLY A 237 -0.47 -18.54 -25.73
C GLY A 237 -1.14 -19.91 -25.58
N CYS A 238 -2.43 -20.00 -25.24
CA CYS A 238 -3.16 -21.27 -25.21
C CYS A 238 -4.43 -21.25 -26.08
N GLU A 239 -4.37 -20.60 -27.24
CA GLU A 239 -5.31 -20.87 -28.34
C GLU A 239 -4.51 -21.06 -29.62
N GLY A 240 -4.28 -22.31 -30.01
CA GLY A 240 -3.84 -22.62 -31.38
C GLY A 240 -2.53 -23.37 -31.56
N GLU A 241 -2.22 -24.39 -30.76
CA GLU A 241 -1.45 -25.52 -31.30
C GLU A 241 -2.22 -26.81 -31.01
N GLY A 242 -3.06 -27.16 -31.97
CA GLY A 242 -3.66 -28.48 -32.05
C GLY A 242 -2.53 -29.50 -32.14
N TRP A 243 -2.45 -30.40 -31.16
CA TRP A 243 -1.62 -31.58 -31.25
C TRP A 243 -2.21 -32.50 -32.33
N SER A 244 -1.83 -32.26 -33.58
CA SER A 244 -2.04 -33.15 -34.72
C SER A 244 -0.84 -34.09 -34.87
N GLY A 245 -1.04 -35.31 -34.39
CA GLY A 245 -0.61 -36.58 -35.00
C GLY A 245 0.87 -36.84 -35.33
N GLU A 246 1.45 -37.80 -34.59
CA GLU A 246 2.37 -38.85 -35.07
C GLU A 246 2.18 -40.04 -34.11
N GLY A 247 2.01 -41.31 -34.49
CA GLY A 247 2.30 -41.98 -35.75
C GLY A 247 3.42 -43.03 -35.56
N GLY A 248 3.08 -44.22 -35.05
CA GLY A 248 3.95 -45.43 -35.03
C GLY A 248 4.63 -45.70 -33.68
N GLY A 249 4.75 -46.92 -33.15
CA GLY A 249 4.49 -48.27 -33.63
C GLY A 249 5.47 -49.24 -32.92
N ARG A 250 4.99 -50.44 -32.54
CA ARG A 250 5.73 -51.62 -31.97
C ARG A 250 6.13 -51.49 -30.49
N GLY A 251 6.01 -52.50 -29.62
CA GLY A 251 5.49 -53.86 -29.73
C GLY A 251 5.77 -54.65 -28.44
N GLY A 252 5.14 -55.83 -28.29
CA GLY A 252 5.70 -56.96 -27.53
C GLY A 252 5.06 -57.32 -26.18
N GLY A 253 4.36 -58.48 -26.17
CA GLY A 253 4.46 -59.46 -25.08
C GLY A 253 3.23 -59.64 -24.19
N GLY A 254 2.56 -60.80 -24.34
CA GLY A 254 1.55 -61.33 -23.40
C GLY A 254 0.35 -61.94 -24.08
#